data_AF-A0A2H9SMS1-F1
#
_entry.id   AF-A0A2H9SMS1-F1
#
_cell.length_a   1.000
_cell.length_b   1.000
_cell.length_c   1.000
_cell.angle_alpha   90.00
_cell.angle_beta   90.00
_cell.angle_gamma   90.00
#
_symmetry.space_group_name_H-M   'P 1'
#
loop_
_entity.id
_entity.type
_entity.pdbx_description
1 polymer ?
#
loop_
_entity_poly.entity_id
_entity_poly.type
_entity_poly.pdbx_seq_one_letter_code
_entity_poly.pdbx_strand_id
1 'polypeptide(L)'
;MGLFSWFTKRKSSIKQESPIDTITSQNNEPTGKDVFNSPSLLAEWVNTHFLEQLPLESNYELLPDDESRKNLNITFEQRERYIREIPIMRISGISLFIKEHYNDEFWLKFSSTMYKNLYQHLYREEYANEQIASLANAIEKYVTYAEKGDDKEASMFYLHRVYDDSDNFVKLLTGGVGYLSIEWQMDTYEIFRDAYCQVTQGISYESYKLIMEALEKVEEEKT
;
A
#
# COMPACT_ATOMS: atom_id res chain seq x y z
N MET A 1 19.90 -16.69 14.56
CA MET A 1 18.89 -17.39 15.39
C MET A 1 18.29 -16.39 16.35
N GLY A 2 16.97 -16.20 16.25
CA GLY A 2 16.09 -15.71 17.32
C GLY A 2 16.00 -14.20 17.46
N LEU A 3 14.81 -13.64 17.19
CA LEU A 3 14.18 -12.57 17.96
C LEU A 3 12.71 -12.44 17.52
N PHE A 4 11.78 -13.10 18.21
CA PHE A 4 10.44 -12.58 18.50
C PHE A 4 9.88 -13.35 19.72
N SER A 5 9.77 -12.65 20.84
CA SER A 5 9.18 -13.13 22.10
C SER A 5 8.39 -11.99 22.74
N TRP A 6 7.07 -11.94 22.50
CA TRP A 6 6.16 -11.06 23.22
C TRP A 6 4.88 -11.82 23.60
N PHE A 7 4.92 -12.51 24.75
CA PHE A 7 3.73 -12.83 25.54
C PHE A 7 4.07 -12.66 27.02
N THR A 8 3.65 -11.55 27.61
CA THR A 8 3.74 -11.35 29.06
C THR A 8 2.68 -12.16 29.79
N LYS A 9 3.17 -13.13 30.58
CA LYS A 9 2.47 -13.84 31.66
C LYS A 9 1.93 -12.85 32.71
N ARG A 10 0.64 -12.93 33.03
CA ARG A 10 0.12 -12.60 34.38
C ARG A 10 -0.52 -13.86 34.98
N LYS A 11 -0.01 -14.29 36.12
CA LYS A 11 -0.63 -15.29 37.01
C LYS A 11 -1.33 -14.55 38.15
N SER A 12 -2.60 -14.84 38.41
CA SER A 12 -3.15 -14.81 39.77
C SER A 12 -4.41 -15.68 39.90
N SER A 13 -4.32 -16.63 40.83
CA SER A 13 -5.36 -17.28 41.66
C SER A 13 -6.53 -18.05 41.02
N ILE A 14 -6.59 -19.33 41.38
CA ILE A 14 -7.64 -20.33 41.15
C ILE A 14 -8.89 -20.04 42.02
N LYS A 15 -10.08 -20.20 41.44
CA LYS A 15 -11.26 -20.78 42.12
C LYS A 15 -12.00 -21.70 41.13
N GLN A 16 -12.23 -22.94 41.53
CA GLN A 16 -13.09 -23.92 40.84
C GLN A 16 -14.56 -23.61 41.09
N GLU A 17 -15.40 -23.71 40.06
CA GLU A 17 -16.81 -24.10 40.14
C GLU A 17 -17.28 -24.61 38.75
N SER A 18 -17.68 -25.90 38.73
CA SER A 18 -18.69 -26.63 37.91
C SER A 18 -18.86 -26.39 36.38
N PRO A 19 -19.20 -27.45 35.60
CA PRO A 19 -19.25 -27.38 34.14
C PRO A 19 -20.52 -26.67 33.67
N ILE A 20 -20.34 -25.56 32.96
CA ILE A 20 -21.39 -24.97 32.14
C ILE A 20 -21.03 -25.31 30.70
N ASP A 21 -21.87 -26.15 30.08
CA ASP A 21 -21.94 -26.34 28.63
C ASP A 21 -22.12 -24.98 27.96
N THR A 22 -21.01 -24.30 27.73
CA THR A 22 -20.98 -23.08 26.93
C THR A 22 -20.48 -23.49 25.57
N ILE A 23 -21.43 -23.55 24.63
CA ILE A 23 -21.17 -23.52 23.19
C ILE A 23 -20.15 -22.41 22.96
N THR A 24 -18.89 -22.78 22.76
CA THR A 24 -17.83 -21.86 22.33
C THR A 24 -18.23 -21.39 20.94
N SER A 25 -18.80 -20.19 20.88
CA SER A 25 -18.82 -19.38 19.67
C SER A 25 -17.37 -19.29 19.20
N GLN A 26 -17.04 -20.02 18.14
CA GLN A 26 -15.79 -19.80 17.42
C GLN A 26 -15.83 -18.34 16.96
N ASN A 27 -14.93 -17.52 17.48
CA ASN A 27 -14.64 -16.24 16.85
C ASN A 27 -14.12 -16.57 15.45
N ASN A 28 -15.00 -16.47 14.45
CA ASN A 28 -14.69 -16.64 13.04
C ASN A 28 -13.87 -15.45 12.55
N GLU A 29 -12.66 -15.26 13.07
CA GLU A 29 -11.72 -14.33 12.47
C GLU A 29 -11.32 -14.87 11.08
N PRO A 30 -11.39 -14.06 10.01
CA PRO A 30 -11.02 -14.49 8.67
C PRO A 30 -9.55 -14.89 8.66
N THR A 31 -9.25 -16.02 8.01
CA THR A 31 -7.85 -16.41 7.77
C THR A 31 -7.21 -15.45 6.76
N GLY A 32 -5.87 -15.41 6.69
CA GLY A 32 -5.18 -14.62 5.66
C GLY A 32 -5.66 -14.97 4.24
N LYS A 33 -5.95 -16.25 3.97
CA LYS A 33 -6.48 -16.67 2.67
C LYS A 33 -7.88 -16.12 2.42
N ASP A 34 -8.72 -16.05 3.45
CA ASP A 34 -10.05 -15.45 3.34
C ASP A 34 -9.96 -13.95 3.01
N VAL A 35 -8.98 -13.26 3.60
CA VAL A 35 -8.68 -11.84 3.30
C VAL A 35 -8.35 -11.66 1.83
N PHE A 36 -7.37 -12.39 1.29
CA PHE A 36 -6.96 -12.24 -0.12
C PHE A 36 -7.97 -12.79 -1.14
N ASN A 37 -8.99 -13.54 -0.71
CA ASN A 37 -10.07 -14.03 -1.58
C ASN A 37 -11.32 -13.14 -1.57
N SER A 38 -11.35 -12.09 -0.75
CA SER A 38 -12.50 -11.18 -0.64
C SER A 38 -12.06 -9.73 -0.87
N PRO A 39 -12.63 -9.02 -1.87
CA PRO A 39 -12.21 -7.64 -2.15
C PRO A 39 -12.50 -6.69 -0.99
N SER A 40 -13.55 -6.94 -0.21
CA SER A 40 -13.90 -6.13 0.96
C SER A 40 -12.96 -6.40 2.13
N LEU A 41 -12.68 -7.68 2.46
CA LEU A 41 -11.75 -8.00 3.54
C LEU A 41 -10.33 -7.56 3.21
N LEU A 42 -9.91 -7.67 1.94
CA LEU A 42 -8.62 -7.19 1.50
C LEU A 42 -8.51 -5.67 1.62
N ALA A 43 -9.56 -4.92 1.25
CA ALA A 43 -9.58 -3.47 1.42
C ALA A 43 -9.51 -3.06 2.91
N GLU A 44 -10.17 -3.78 3.81
CA GLU A 44 -10.06 -3.56 5.26
C GLU A 44 -8.64 -3.86 5.76
N TRP A 45 -8.06 -4.97 5.34
CA TRP A 45 -6.69 -5.34 5.68
C TRP A 45 -5.68 -4.29 5.19
N VAL A 46 -5.81 -3.84 3.94
CA VAL A 46 -4.98 -2.77 3.37
C VAL A 46 -5.15 -1.47 4.15
N ASN A 47 -6.39 -1.09 4.50
CA ASN A 47 -6.64 0.09 5.32
C ASN A 47 -5.90 0.02 6.66
N THR A 48 -6.00 -1.11 7.37
CA THR A 48 -5.33 -1.26 8.67
C THR A 48 -3.81 -1.20 8.53
N HIS A 49 -3.21 -1.90 7.57
CA HIS A 49 -1.75 -2.05 7.50
C HIS A 49 -1.02 -0.94 6.71
N PHE A 50 -1.67 -0.33 5.72
CA PHE A 50 -1.04 0.66 4.85
C PHE A 50 -1.54 2.09 5.06
N LEU A 51 -2.61 2.29 5.83
CA LEU A 51 -3.13 3.62 6.18
C LEU A 51 -3.16 3.85 7.70
N GLU A 52 -3.86 3.02 8.49
CA GLU A 52 -4.05 3.27 9.92
C GLU A 52 -2.76 3.12 10.73
N GLN A 53 -1.98 2.07 10.48
CA GLN A 53 -0.68 1.85 11.13
C GLN A 53 0.40 2.82 10.66
N LEU A 54 0.19 3.50 9.53
CA LEU A 54 1.10 4.46 8.92
C LEU A 54 0.40 5.83 8.82
N PRO A 55 0.13 6.49 9.96
CA PRO A 55 -0.56 7.78 9.97
C PRO A 55 0.23 8.82 9.18
N LEU A 56 -0.44 9.84 8.62
CA LEU A 56 0.22 10.91 7.85
C LEU A 56 1.43 11.52 8.57
N GLU A 57 1.33 11.66 9.89
CA GLU A 57 2.37 12.23 10.73
C GLU A 57 3.67 11.40 10.71
N SER A 58 3.59 10.09 10.44
CA SER A 58 4.79 9.25 10.26
C SER A 58 5.59 9.64 9.02
N ASN A 59 4.97 10.25 8.02
CA ASN A 59 5.66 10.66 6.78
C ASN A 59 6.44 11.98 6.93
N TYR A 60 6.37 12.68 8.07
CA TYR A 60 7.12 13.93 8.27
C TYR A 60 8.64 13.72 8.21
N GLU A 61 9.14 12.53 8.55
CA GLU A 61 10.56 12.20 8.46
C GLU A 61 11.06 12.04 7.02
N LEU A 62 10.13 11.88 6.06
CA LEU A 62 10.42 11.72 4.63
C LEU A 62 10.45 13.06 3.89
N LEU A 63 10.23 14.17 4.60
CA LEU A 63 10.28 15.50 4.02
C LEU A 63 11.71 15.92 3.67
N PRO A 64 11.88 16.76 2.62
CA PRO A 64 13.18 17.33 2.30
C PRO A 64 13.72 18.10 3.50
N ASP A 65 15.02 17.94 3.76
CA ASP A 65 15.73 18.70 4.79
C ASP A 65 15.75 20.21 4.51
N ASP A 66 16.17 20.98 5.51
CA ASP A 66 16.15 22.44 5.43
C ASP A 66 17.05 23.00 4.33
N GLU A 67 18.13 22.31 3.98
CA GLU A 67 19.03 22.71 2.90
C GLU A 67 18.35 22.53 1.54
N SER A 68 17.82 21.33 1.30
CA SER A 68 17.08 20.97 0.08
C SER A 68 15.86 21.86 -0.10
N ARG A 69 15.11 22.10 0.98
CA ARG A 69 13.95 23.00 0.97
C ARG A 69 14.32 24.42 0.52
N LYS A 70 15.42 24.98 1.05
CA LYS A 70 15.89 26.32 0.66
C LYS A 70 16.41 26.34 -0.78
N ASN A 71 17.18 25.32 -1.18
CA ASN A 71 17.77 25.22 -2.51
C ASN A 71 16.74 25.02 -3.63
N LEU A 72 15.62 24.36 -3.32
CA LEU A 72 14.53 24.09 -4.26
C LEU A 72 13.34 25.05 -4.07
N ASN A 73 13.43 25.99 -3.14
CA ASN A 73 12.33 26.90 -2.77
C ASN A 73 11.02 26.15 -2.49
N ILE A 74 11.10 25.03 -1.78
CA ILE A 74 9.92 24.21 -1.47
C ILE A 74 9.12 24.89 -0.36
N THR A 75 7.86 25.20 -0.67
CA THR A 75 6.94 25.88 0.26
C THR A 75 6.39 24.92 1.32
N PHE A 76 5.71 25.46 2.33
CA PHE A 76 5.02 24.64 3.32
C PHE A 76 3.88 23.83 2.67
N GLU A 77 3.12 24.48 1.78
CA GLU A 77 1.99 23.88 1.06
C GLU A 77 2.45 22.73 0.16
N GLN A 78 3.59 22.86 -0.51
CA GLN A 78 4.20 21.79 -1.31
C GLN A 78 4.62 20.58 -0.44
N ARG A 79 5.09 20.82 0.80
CA ARG A 79 5.40 19.74 1.75
C ARG A 79 4.15 19.01 2.22
N GLU A 80 3.06 19.74 2.47
CA GLU A 80 1.76 19.15 2.81
C GLU A 80 1.20 18.33 1.64
N ARG A 81 1.28 18.83 0.40
CA ARG A 81 0.90 18.05 -0.79
C ARG A 81 1.76 16.79 -0.94
N TYR A 82 3.08 16.89 -0.73
CA TYR A 82 3.99 15.75 -0.78
C TYR A 82 3.62 14.65 0.22
N ILE A 83 3.38 15.01 1.49
CA ILE A 83 2.99 14.05 2.53
C ILE A 83 1.69 13.33 2.19
N ARG A 84 0.73 14.05 1.62
CA ARG A 84 -0.58 13.50 1.20
C ARG A 84 -0.47 12.63 -0.05
N GLU A 85 0.52 12.88 -0.89
CA GLU A 85 0.76 12.09 -2.10
C GLU A 85 1.36 10.71 -1.77
N ILE A 86 2.13 10.56 -0.68
CA ILE A 86 2.74 9.29 -0.29
C ILE A 86 1.70 8.16 -0.09
N PRO A 87 0.63 8.32 0.72
CA PRO A 87 -0.41 7.30 0.81
C PRO A 87 -1.10 7.01 -0.53
N ILE A 88 -1.22 8.00 -1.42
CA ILE A 88 -1.77 7.80 -2.77
C ILE A 88 -0.84 6.88 -3.57
N MET A 89 0.48 7.03 -3.46
CA MET A 89 1.47 6.16 -4.13
C MET A 89 1.45 4.74 -3.54
N ARG A 90 1.32 4.62 -2.22
CA ARG A 90 1.19 3.31 -1.57
C ARG A 90 -0.03 2.57 -2.10
N ILE A 91 -1.19 3.23 -2.09
CA ILE A 91 -2.43 2.61 -2.60
C ILE A 91 -2.34 2.35 -4.10
N SER A 92 -1.69 3.20 -4.90
CA SER A 92 -1.51 2.92 -6.33
C SER A 92 -0.63 1.68 -6.60
N GLY A 93 0.37 1.41 -5.75
CA GLY A 93 1.20 0.20 -5.83
C GLY A 93 0.41 -1.08 -5.53
N ILE A 94 -0.41 -1.04 -4.47
CA ILE A 94 -1.33 -2.14 -4.14
C ILE A 94 -2.36 -2.32 -5.25
N SER A 95 -2.93 -1.22 -5.74
CA SER A 95 -3.91 -1.23 -6.81
C SER A 95 -3.37 -1.84 -8.11
N LEU A 96 -2.12 -1.55 -8.46
CA LEU A 96 -1.44 -2.20 -9.58
C LEU A 96 -1.40 -3.72 -9.40
N PHE A 97 -0.96 -4.19 -8.22
CA PHE A 97 -0.95 -5.62 -7.92
C PHE A 97 -2.33 -6.27 -8.06
N ILE A 98 -3.37 -5.64 -7.51
CA ILE A 98 -4.74 -6.17 -7.60
C ILE A 98 -5.19 -6.27 -9.06
N LYS A 99 -4.91 -5.24 -9.86
CA LYS A 99 -5.30 -5.21 -11.27
C LYS A 99 -4.60 -6.29 -12.10
N GLU A 100 -3.37 -6.64 -11.76
CA GLU A 100 -2.61 -7.69 -12.44
C GLU A 100 -3.02 -9.12 -12.04
N HIS A 101 -3.46 -9.32 -10.80
CA HIS A 101 -3.66 -10.66 -10.22
C HIS A 101 -5.12 -11.07 -10.02
N TYR A 102 -6.06 -10.13 -10.13
CA TYR A 102 -7.48 -10.35 -9.93
C TYR A 102 -8.30 -9.88 -11.14
N ASN A 103 -9.55 -10.33 -11.22
CA ASN A 103 -10.46 -9.92 -12.28
C ASN A 103 -11.04 -8.50 -12.05
N ASP A 104 -11.64 -7.93 -13.09
CA ASP A 104 -12.22 -6.58 -13.07
C ASP A 104 -13.27 -6.40 -11.97
N GLU A 105 -14.09 -7.42 -11.69
CA GLU A 105 -15.11 -7.35 -10.65
C GLU A 105 -14.48 -7.18 -9.26
N PHE A 106 -13.42 -7.93 -8.98
CA PHE A 106 -12.67 -7.84 -7.74
C PHE A 106 -12.01 -6.45 -7.62
N TRP A 107 -11.33 -6.01 -8.67
CA TRP A 107 -10.70 -4.70 -8.76
C TRP A 107 -11.68 -3.56 -8.44
N LEU A 108 -12.85 -3.54 -9.09
CA LEU A 108 -13.85 -2.49 -8.91
C LEU A 108 -14.38 -2.46 -7.47
N LYS A 109 -14.67 -3.63 -6.89
CA LYS A 109 -15.14 -3.74 -5.50
C LYS A 109 -14.08 -3.27 -4.51
N PHE A 110 -12.83 -3.75 -4.65
CA PHE A 110 -11.70 -3.35 -3.82
C PHE A 110 -11.48 -1.83 -3.87
N SER A 111 -11.35 -1.29 -5.08
CA SER A 111 -11.02 0.12 -5.30
C SER A 111 -12.08 1.07 -4.77
N SER A 112 -13.37 0.73 -4.94
CA SER A 112 -14.48 1.56 -4.44
C SER A 112 -14.46 1.74 -2.91
N THR A 113 -14.00 0.72 -2.17
CA THR A 113 -13.81 0.78 -0.72
C THR A 113 -12.53 1.54 -0.39
N MET A 114 -11.43 1.23 -1.08
CA MET A 114 -10.14 1.86 -0.82
C MET A 114 -10.13 3.36 -1.05
N TYR A 115 -10.83 3.87 -2.06
CA TYR A 115 -10.90 5.32 -2.30
C TYR A 115 -11.56 6.07 -1.14
N LYS A 116 -12.57 5.46 -0.49
CA LYS A 116 -13.23 6.04 0.69
C LYS A 116 -12.30 6.00 1.91
N ASN A 117 -11.65 4.88 2.14
CA ASN A 117 -10.70 4.71 3.24
C ASN A 117 -9.53 5.70 3.12
N LEU A 118 -8.95 5.82 1.92
CA LEU A 118 -7.88 6.77 1.64
C LEU A 118 -8.36 8.22 1.81
N TYR A 119 -9.54 8.57 1.33
CA TYR A 119 -10.11 9.90 1.55
C TYR A 119 -10.21 10.24 3.04
N GLN A 120 -10.76 9.33 3.85
CA GLN A 120 -10.86 9.53 5.29
C GLN A 120 -9.49 9.66 5.95
N HIS A 121 -8.52 8.85 5.53
CA HIS A 121 -7.15 8.93 6.02
C HIS A 121 -6.50 10.29 5.72
N LEU A 122 -6.70 10.82 4.50
CA LEU A 122 -6.09 12.08 4.08
C LEU A 122 -6.74 13.30 4.73
N TYR A 123 -8.06 13.37 4.76
CA TYR A 123 -8.76 14.61 5.09
C TYR A 123 -9.37 14.61 6.49
N ARG A 124 -9.60 13.44 7.11
CA ARG A 124 -10.28 13.32 8.43
C ARG A 124 -11.62 14.07 8.50
N GLU A 125 -12.26 14.29 7.35
CA GLU A 125 -13.49 15.07 7.17
C GLU A 125 -14.62 14.18 6.64
N GLU A 126 -15.85 14.70 6.68
CA GLU A 126 -17.00 14.08 6.01
C GLU A 126 -16.76 13.96 4.49
N TYR A 127 -17.39 12.96 3.87
CA TYR A 127 -17.17 12.61 2.47
C TYR A 127 -17.52 13.73 1.50
N ALA A 128 -16.52 14.25 0.79
CA ALA A 128 -16.71 15.09 -0.38
C ALA A 128 -16.53 14.24 -1.65
N ASN A 129 -17.63 13.93 -2.34
CA ASN A 129 -17.64 13.05 -3.51
C ASN A 129 -16.67 13.49 -4.62
N GLU A 130 -16.50 14.81 -4.83
CA GLU A 130 -15.59 15.37 -5.83
C GLU A 130 -14.12 15.06 -5.52
N GLN A 131 -13.75 15.08 -4.23
CA GLN A 131 -12.39 14.78 -3.79
C GLN A 131 -12.10 13.27 -3.88
N ILE A 132 -13.08 12.41 -3.59
CA ILE A 132 -12.97 10.96 -3.82
C ILE A 132 -12.75 10.66 -5.31
N ALA A 133 -13.50 11.31 -6.20
CA ALA A 133 -13.32 11.14 -7.65
C ALA A 133 -11.92 11.60 -8.12
N SER A 134 -11.41 12.69 -7.55
CA SER A 134 -10.04 13.16 -7.81
C SER A 134 -8.98 12.15 -7.36
N LEU A 135 -9.14 11.54 -6.17
CA LEU A 135 -8.25 10.49 -5.67
C LEU A 135 -8.31 9.23 -6.54
N ALA A 136 -9.51 8.79 -6.91
CA ALA A 136 -9.71 7.65 -7.79
C ALA A 136 -8.98 7.85 -9.13
N ASN A 137 -9.18 8.99 -9.77
CA ASN A 137 -8.51 9.34 -11.03
C ASN A 137 -6.98 9.43 -10.87
N ALA A 138 -6.47 9.91 -9.73
CA ALA A 138 -5.03 9.91 -9.48
C ALA A 138 -4.47 8.49 -9.42
N ILE A 139 -5.08 7.61 -8.61
CA ILE A 139 -4.66 6.20 -8.48
C ILE A 139 -4.72 5.50 -9.84
N GLU A 140 -5.83 5.63 -10.56
CA GLU A 140 -6.01 4.99 -11.87
C GLU A 140 -4.98 5.46 -12.89
N LYS A 141 -4.58 6.73 -12.87
CA LYS A 141 -3.51 7.24 -13.72
C LYS A 141 -2.16 6.62 -13.37
N TYR A 142 -1.78 6.59 -12.10
CA TYR A 142 -0.52 5.94 -11.69
C TYR A 142 -0.48 4.46 -12.05
N VAL A 143 -1.57 3.73 -11.83
CA VAL A 143 -1.70 2.34 -12.26
C VAL A 143 -1.54 2.21 -13.77
N THR A 144 -2.23 3.07 -14.55
CA THR A 144 -2.14 3.05 -16.01
C THR A 144 -0.74 3.36 -16.53
N TYR A 145 -0.02 4.29 -15.91
CA TYR A 145 1.36 4.60 -16.30
C TYR A 145 2.30 3.45 -15.96
N ALA A 146 2.16 2.83 -14.79
CA ALA A 146 2.96 1.67 -14.40
C ALA A 146 2.72 0.46 -15.32
N GLU A 147 1.46 0.13 -15.66
CA GLU A 147 1.13 -0.95 -16.61
C GLU A 147 1.78 -0.77 -17.99
N LYS A 148 1.98 0.48 -18.41
CA LYS A 148 2.59 0.83 -19.69
C LYS A 148 4.11 0.96 -19.62
N GLY A 149 4.70 0.91 -18.43
CA GLY A 149 6.10 1.26 -18.20
C GLY A 149 6.42 2.70 -18.58
N ASP A 150 5.46 3.62 -18.42
CA ASP A 150 5.61 5.04 -18.78
C ASP A 150 6.07 5.89 -17.59
N ASP A 151 7.30 5.63 -17.17
CA ASP A 151 7.95 6.29 -16.02
C ASP A 151 7.98 7.81 -16.16
N LYS A 152 8.09 8.30 -17.40
CA LYS A 152 8.15 9.72 -17.69
C LYS A 152 6.81 10.39 -17.40
N GLU A 153 5.71 9.81 -17.85
CA GLU A 153 4.37 10.35 -17.59
C GLU A 153 4.00 10.21 -16.10
N ALA A 154 4.37 9.10 -15.44
CA ALA A 154 4.19 8.95 -13.99
C ALA A 154 4.95 10.03 -13.20
N SER A 155 6.20 10.28 -13.57
CA SER A 155 7.06 11.31 -12.96
C SER A 155 6.49 12.72 -13.17
N MET A 156 6.05 13.03 -14.40
CA MET A 156 5.47 14.33 -14.72
C MET A 156 4.14 14.55 -14.00
N PHE A 157 3.28 13.52 -13.97
CA PHE A 157 2.00 13.58 -13.28
C PHE A 157 2.17 13.84 -11.79
N TYR A 158 3.11 13.15 -11.14
CA TYR A 158 3.48 13.38 -9.75
C TYR A 158 3.95 14.82 -9.50
N LEU A 159 4.88 15.33 -10.31
CA LEU A 159 5.38 16.69 -10.15
C LEU A 159 4.27 17.73 -10.29
N HIS A 160 3.33 17.53 -11.22
CA HIS A 160 2.17 18.42 -11.32
C HIS A 160 1.20 18.33 -10.14
N ARG A 161 1.12 17.19 -9.45
CA ARG A 161 0.25 17.07 -8.28
C ARG A 161 0.84 17.71 -7.03
N VAL A 162 2.17 17.72 -6.92
CA VAL A 162 2.87 18.18 -5.71
C VAL A 162 3.47 19.59 -5.87
N TYR A 163 4.00 19.90 -7.04
CA TYR A 163 4.88 21.05 -7.30
C TYR A 163 4.50 21.88 -8.54
N ASP A 164 3.27 21.80 -9.06
CA ASP A 164 2.82 22.56 -10.24
C ASP A 164 3.07 24.07 -10.16
N ASP A 165 2.99 24.63 -8.96
CA ASP A 165 3.22 26.04 -8.64
C ASP A 165 4.67 26.35 -8.24
N SER A 166 5.62 25.43 -8.43
CA SER A 166 7.03 25.65 -8.08
C SER A 166 7.78 26.45 -9.15
N ASP A 167 8.40 27.57 -8.75
CA ASP A 167 9.36 28.32 -9.58
C ASP A 167 10.55 27.45 -10.02
N ASN A 168 10.81 26.34 -9.32
CA ASN A 168 11.89 25.41 -9.59
C ASN A 168 11.40 24.10 -10.24
N PHE A 169 10.20 24.07 -10.84
CA PHE A 169 9.63 22.85 -11.45
C PHE A 169 10.61 22.13 -12.39
N VAL A 170 11.30 22.87 -13.28
CA VAL A 170 12.28 22.29 -14.21
C VAL A 170 13.47 21.65 -13.48
N LYS A 171 13.91 22.24 -12.37
CA LYS A 171 14.98 21.70 -11.54
C LYS A 171 14.55 20.45 -10.78
N LEU A 172 13.30 20.41 -10.30
CA LEU A 172 12.70 19.21 -9.69
C LEU A 172 12.58 18.07 -10.71
N LEU A 173 12.11 18.38 -11.91
CA LEU A 173 11.99 17.43 -13.01
C LEU A 173 13.34 16.85 -13.43
N THR A 174 14.30 17.71 -13.74
CA THR A 174 15.64 17.27 -14.19
C THR A 174 16.50 16.69 -13.07
N GLY A 175 16.22 17.06 -11.83
CA GLY A 175 16.83 16.49 -10.63
C GLY A 175 16.28 15.13 -10.22
N GLY A 176 15.30 14.59 -10.96
CA GLY A 176 14.77 13.25 -10.73
C GLY A 176 13.76 13.13 -9.60
N VAL A 177 13.28 14.23 -9.03
CA VAL A 177 12.27 14.22 -7.94
C VAL A 177 10.98 13.52 -8.39
N GLY A 178 10.68 13.56 -9.68
CA GLY A 178 9.56 12.84 -10.27
C GLY A 178 9.59 11.32 -10.05
N TYR A 179 10.78 10.71 -10.02
CA TYR A 179 10.92 9.25 -9.88
C TYR A 179 10.54 8.73 -8.50
N LEU A 180 10.39 9.61 -7.51
CA LEU A 180 9.88 9.23 -6.18
C LEU A 180 8.50 8.56 -6.28
N SER A 181 7.65 8.95 -7.23
CA SER A 181 6.34 8.30 -7.41
C SER A 181 6.48 6.83 -7.77
N ILE A 182 7.43 6.50 -8.65
CA ILE A 182 7.71 5.15 -9.11
C ILE A 182 8.33 4.34 -7.97
N GLU A 183 9.32 4.90 -7.26
CA GLU A 183 9.94 4.24 -6.11
C GLU A 183 8.89 3.89 -5.03
N TRP A 184 8.08 4.86 -4.61
CA TRP A 184 7.03 4.61 -3.62
C TRP A 184 6.00 3.57 -4.08
N GLN A 185 5.59 3.65 -5.34
CA GLN A 185 4.61 2.73 -5.92
C GLN A 185 5.18 1.30 -5.96
N MET A 186 6.41 1.13 -6.47
CA MET A 186 7.04 -0.17 -6.63
C MET A 186 7.44 -0.79 -5.30
N ASP A 187 7.99 -0.03 -4.36
CA ASP A 187 8.29 -0.52 -3.00
C ASP A 187 7.03 -1.11 -2.35
N THR A 188 5.90 -0.40 -2.48
CA THR A 188 4.63 -0.87 -1.91
C THR A 188 4.10 -2.09 -2.64
N TYR A 189 4.20 -2.13 -3.97
CA TYR A 189 3.84 -3.29 -4.77
C TYR A 189 4.62 -4.54 -4.33
N GLU A 190 5.93 -4.40 -4.12
CA GLU A 190 6.79 -5.52 -3.73
C GLU A 190 6.47 -6.04 -2.33
N ILE A 191 6.28 -5.14 -1.37
CA ILE A 191 5.86 -5.48 0.00
C ILE A 191 4.51 -6.23 -0.05
N PHE A 192 3.55 -5.74 -0.83
CA PHE A 192 2.23 -6.34 -0.92
C PHE A 192 2.26 -7.70 -1.62
N ARG A 193 3.05 -7.84 -2.69
CA ARG A 193 3.30 -9.11 -3.39
C ARG A 193 3.91 -10.15 -2.46
N ASP A 194 4.88 -9.77 -1.63
CA ASP A 194 5.46 -10.69 -0.66
C ASP A 194 4.43 -11.14 0.38
N ALA A 195 3.62 -10.22 0.90
CA ALA A 195 2.51 -10.56 1.80
C ALA A 195 1.51 -11.53 1.16
N TYR A 196 1.16 -11.31 -0.11
CA TYR A 196 0.32 -12.24 -0.88
C TYR A 196 0.94 -13.63 -0.99
N CYS A 197 2.22 -13.74 -1.36
CA CYS A 197 2.92 -15.02 -1.48
C CYS A 197 3.03 -15.75 -0.13
N GLN A 198 3.36 -15.03 0.93
CA GLN A 198 3.43 -15.61 2.27
C GLN A 198 2.09 -16.23 2.68
N VAL A 199 0.97 -15.55 2.38
CA VAL A 199 -0.36 -16.04 2.73
C VAL A 199 -0.83 -17.18 1.82
N THR A 200 -0.60 -17.08 0.51
CA THR A 200 -1.13 -18.04 -0.46
C THR A 200 -0.28 -19.30 -0.56
N GLN A 201 1.05 -19.14 -0.56
CA GLN A 201 2.04 -20.19 -0.77
C GLN A 201 2.80 -20.59 0.50
N GLY A 202 2.74 -19.79 1.57
CA GLY A 202 3.49 -20.07 2.81
C GLY A 202 4.98 -19.71 2.72
N ILE A 203 5.42 -19.00 1.68
CA ILE A 203 6.81 -18.63 1.41
C ILE A 203 6.90 -17.21 0.85
N SER A 204 8.08 -16.58 0.93
CA SER A 204 8.34 -15.29 0.29
C SER A 204 8.22 -15.37 -1.24
N TYR A 205 7.94 -14.23 -1.88
CA TYR A 205 7.90 -14.14 -3.34
C TYR A 205 9.21 -14.58 -3.99
N GLU A 206 10.36 -14.19 -3.42
CA GLU A 206 11.66 -14.57 -3.96
C GLU A 206 11.90 -16.08 -3.90
N SER A 207 11.48 -16.73 -2.80
CA SER A 207 11.54 -18.19 -2.70
C SER A 207 10.60 -18.86 -3.69
N TYR A 208 9.40 -18.32 -3.87
CA TYR A 208 8.43 -18.82 -4.84
C TYR A 208 8.95 -18.74 -6.27
N LYS A 209 9.55 -17.62 -6.65
CA LYS A 209 10.17 -17.39 -7.96
C LYS A 209 11.25 -18.43 -8.26
N LEU A 210 12.17 -18.68 -7.32
CA LEU A 210 13.23 -19.69 -7.50
C LEU A 210 12.68 -21.10 -7.70
N ILE A 211 11.58 -21.45 -7.03
CA ILE A 211 10.91 -22.75 -7.22
C ILE A 211 10.30 -22.84 -8.62
N MET A 212 9.62 -21.79 -9.09
CA MET A 212 9.02 -21.76 -10.42
C MET A 212 10.08 -21.84 -11.53
N GLU A 213 11.17 -21.07 -11.43
CA GLU A 213 12.28 -21.14 -12.39
C GLU A 213 12.95 -22.53 -12.42
N ALA A 214 13.03 -23.21 -11.27
CA ALA A 214 13.56 -24.57 -11.21
C ALA A 214 12.60 -25.59 -11.86
N LEU A 215 11.28 -25.41 -11.71
CA LEU A 215 10.27 -26.26 -12.34
C LEU A 215 10.27 -26.09 -13.86
N GLU A 216 10.33 -24.86 -14.36
CA GLU A 216 10.40 -24.57 -15.80
C GLU A 216 11.63 -25.23 -16.45
N LYS A 217 12.80 -25.12 -15.83
CA LYS A 217 14.02 -25.80 -16.32
C LYS A 217 13.88 -27.32 -16.38
N VAL A 218 13.21 -27.93 -15.39
CA VAL A 218 12.95 -29.37 -15.38
C VAL A 218 11.96 -29.79 -16.48
N GLU A 219 11.02 -28.92 -16.86
CA GLU A 219 10.10 -29.18 -17.98
C GLU A 219 10.80 -29.03 -19.34
N GLU A 220 11.65 -28.02 -19.50
CA GLU A 220 12.46 -27.82 -20.71
C GLU A 220 13.46 -28.97 -20.94
N GLU A 221 14.10 -29.49 -19.89
CA GLU A 221 15.04 -30.62 -20.00
C GLU A 221 14.37 -31.97 -20.34
N LYS A 222 13.04 -32.07 -20.18
CA LYS A 222 12.25 -33.27 -20.52
C LYS A 222 11.68 -33.27 -21.94
N THR A 223 11.85 -32.18 -22.68
CA THR A 223 11.32 -31.97 -24.03
C THR A 223 12.41 -32.11 -25.08
#